data_AF-A0A952U278-F1
#
_entry.id   AF-A0A952U278-F1
#
_cell.length_a   1.000
_cell.length_b   1.000
_cell.length_c   1.000
_cell.angle_alpha   90.00
_cell.angle_beta   90.00
_cell.angle_gamma   90.00
#
_symmetry.space_group_name_H-M   'P 1'
#
loop_
_entity.id
_entity.type
_entity.pdbx_description
1 polymer ?
#
loop_
_entity_poly.entity_id
_entity_poly.type
_entity_poly.pdbx_seq_one_letter_code
_entity_poly.pdbx_strand_id
1 'polypeptide(L)'
;MSVLSSKTKLEEILAVAPEWQTTLDRLSGEAVAAGKDKNIAPVELFQGVGAKAIYAKLLTLGPGTDKFVGLVKDCYYQPLFARMLECNQNLRRFWFQRRVAPSDQKHEAISMSVELAQKLEQALLKQLKLGQDDGFKVLLPAYAQRSVHNAVVDHVRNEWQWEKDTLQDVNLDPEQIDPRANVAEDPKYSPENQALSGEQVGQLNQLRQRLSTMLNDRRFAQEPLIVVDCMFGMGLTEHSKVGTEMTMRETCDVLEIKGETQARKIARCQVLLDKGLDMIRDMIRLDMPGVAQSWQADINVNSASRRELNHHLGLTEGEVDRLIAGRQYYSMDEMVDRRVLQAHRLGEIAEKGAVAAFVPVDLNAATRRDLVDILGCDKDVAKKLVDLRPFCSMNDIVEKKLLDKKDLEKLVNNGAVLKAVAKEGDRLNLNNADQTQLSALGLTQDVTARFLRARPFLTWHELEDFLCIDPETFRSIREKSCLTISPH
;
A
#
# COMPACT_ATOMS: atom_id res chain seq x y z
N MET A 1 34.62 -30.28 17.43
CA MET A 1 34.44 -29.58 16.14
C MET A 1 33.78 -30.55 15.17
N SER A 2 32.45 -30.50 15.06
CA SER A 2 31.68 -31.34 14.13
C SER A 2 31.48 -30.54 12.84
N VAL A 3 31.91 -31.11 11.72
CA VAL A 3 31.81 -30.53 10.39
C VAL A 3 30.33 -30.55 9.98
N LEU A 4 29.67 -29.39 10.08
CA LEU A 4 28.31 -29.19 9.56
C LEU A 4 28.34 -29.30 8.03
N SER A 5 27.93 -30.47 7.53
CA SER A 5 27.68 -30.68 6.10
C SER A 5 26.45 -29.86 5.69
N SER A 6 26.64 -28.66 5.15
CA SER A 6 25.54 -27.82 4.64
C SER A 6 25.21 -28.23 3.21
N LYS A 7 24.32 -29.22 3.06
CA LYS A 7 23.68 -29.48 1.77
C LYS A 7 22.94 -28.23 1.31
N THR A 8 22.99 -27.91 0.03
CA THR A 8 22.16 -26.81 -0.51
C THR A 8 20.67 -27.18 -0.35
N LYS A 9 19.77 -26.19 -0.19
CA LYS A 9 18.33 -26.47 -0.06
C LYS A 9 17.77 -27.28 -1.24
N LEU A 10 18.35 -27.15 -2.43
CA LEU A 10 18.03 -27.97 -3.61
C LEU A 10 18.43 -29.45 -3.41
N GLU A 11 19.63 -29.71 -2.90
CA GLU A 11 20.07 -31.08 -2.59
C GLU A 11 19.17 -31.73 -1.54
N GLU A 12 18.68 -30.96 -0.56
CA GLU A 12 17.73 -31.47 0.43
C GLU A 12 16.38 -31.84 -0.20
N ILE A 13 15.88 -31.02 -1.12
CA ILE A 13 14.66 -31.31 -1.88
C ILE A 13 14.84 -32.56 -2.75
N LEU A 14 15.94 -32.64 -3.49
CA LEU A 14 16.25 -33.76 -4.39
C LEU A 14 16.58 -35.06 -3.65
N ALA A 15 17.11 -34.99 -2.43
CA ALA A 15 17.29 -36.16 -1.58
C ALA A 15 15.95 -36.81 -1.20
N VAL A 16 14.88 -36.01 -1.13
CA VAL A 16 13.52 -36.49 -0.84
C VAL A 16 12.77 -36.85 -2.13
N ALA A 17 12.98 -36.10 -3.22
CA ALA A 17 12.33 -36.27 -4.52
C ALA A 17 13.34 -36.32 -5.68
N PRO A 18 14.13 -37.41 -5.81
CA PRO A 18 15.15 -37.54 -6.84
C PRO A 18 14.58 -37.51 -8.26
N GLU A 19 13.32 -37.93 -8.44
CA GLU A 19 12.63 -37.89 -9.73
C GLU A 19 12.48 -36.46 -10.31
N TRP A 20 12.57 -35.43 -9.46
CA TRP A 20 12.48 -34.02 -9.90
C TRP A 20 13.79 -33.47 -10.46
N GLN A 21 14.88 -34.25 -10.45
CA GLN A 21 16.14 -33.88 -11.11
C GLN A 21 15.93 -33.55 -12.59
N THR A 22 15.08 -34.31 -13.27
CA THR A 22 14.74 -34.10 -14.69
C THR A 22 14.12 -32.71 -14.94
N THR A 23 13.27 -32.24 -14.02
CA THR A 23 12.68 -30.90 -14.08
C THR A 23 13.73 -29.82 -13.82
N LEU A 24 14.64 -30.04 -12.88
CA LEU A 24 15.74 -29.12 -12.59
C LEU A 24 16.69 -28.96 -13.79
N ASP A 25 17.04 -30.08 -14.45
CA ASP A 25 17.89 -30.09 -15.64
C ASP A 25 17.23 -29.34 -16.80
N ARG A 26 15.92 -29.53 -17.00
CA ARG A 26 15.12 -28.80 -17.99
C ARG A 26 15.14 -27.29 -17.73
N LEU A 27 14.83 -26.87 -16.50
CA LEU A 27 14.82 -25.45 -16.11
C LEU A 27 16.21 -24.81 -16.28
N SER A 28 17.26 -25.54 -15.93
CA SER A 28 18.65 -25.10 -16.12
C SER A 28 18.99 -24.93 -17.61
N GLY A 29 18.51 -25.83 -18.48
CA GLY A 29 18.66 -25.71 -19.93
C GLY A 29 17.94 -24.50 -20.51
N GLU A 30 16.71 -24.23 -20.07
CA GLU A 30 15.91 -23.06 -20.46
C GLU A 30 16.57 -21.74 -20.02
N ALA A 31 17.13 -21.70 -18.81
CA ALA A 31 17.85 -20.52 -18.30
C ALA A 31 19.08 -20.18 -19.16
N VAL A 32 19.87 -21.19 -19.55
CA VAL A 32 21.04 -21.02 -20.42
C VAL A 32 20.62 -20.53 -21.81
N ALA A 33 19.56 -21.10 -22.38
CA ALA A 33 19.04 -20.65 -23.68
C ALA A 33 18.54 -19.20 -23.67
N ALA A 34 18.06 -18.73 -22.52
CA ALA A 34 17.63 -17.35 -22.30
C ALA A 34 18.77 -16.39 -21.89
N GLY A 35 20.03 -16.86 -21.83
CA GLY A 35 21.17 -16.05 -21.40
C GLY A 35 21.16 -15.67 -19.92
N LYS A 36 20.40 -16.39 -19.09
CA LYS A 36 20.34 -16.22 -17.63
C LYS A 36 21.34 -17.14 -16.94
N ASP A 37 21.65 -16.82 -15.68
CA ASP A 37 22.52 -17.62 -14.84
C ASP A 37 21.93 -19.02 -14.60
N LYS A 38 22.78 -20.04 -14.45
CA LYS A 38 22.36 -21.45 -14.25
C LYS A 38 21.76 -21.72 -12.87
N ASN A 39 21.79 -20.72 -11.98
CA ASN A 39 21.42 -20.89 -10.59
C ASN A 39 19.88 -20.84 -10.43
N ILE A 40 19.24 -21.99 -10.55
CA ILE A 40 17.79 -22.14 -10.35
C ILE A 40 17.47 -22.04 -8.86
N ALA A 41 16.52 -21.21 -8.47
CA ALA A 41 16.09 -21.12 -7.08
C ALA A 41 15.14 -22.28 -6.71
N PRO A 42 15.12 -22.74 -5.44
CA PRO A 42 14.17 -23.77 -4.99
C PRO A 42 12.70 -23.49 -5.33
N VAL A 43 12.28 -22.22 -5.26
CA VAL A 43 10.91 -21.79 -5.61
C VAL A 43 10.58 -22.06 -7.07
N GLU A 44 11.55 -21.89 -7.98
CA GLU A 44 11.38 -22.12 -9.42
C GLU A 44 11.25 -23.62 -9.73
N LEU A 45 12.00 -24.47 -9.01
CA LEU A 45 11.85 -25.92 -9.08
C LEU A 45 10.44 -26.35 -8.65
N PHE A 46 9.96 -25.86 -7.50
CA PHE A 46 8.60 -26.18 -7.03
C PHE A 46 7.51 -25.70 -8.01
N GLN A 47 7.68 -24.52 -8.61
CA GLN A 47 6.78 -24.02 -9.66
C GLN A 47 6.81 -24.89 -10.91
N GLY A 48 8.00 -25.33 -11.34
CA GLY A 48 8.17 -26.19 -12.51
C GLY A 48 7.65 -27.62 -12.33
N VAL A 49 7.68 -28.15 -11.10
CA VAL A 49 7.11 -29.46 -10.74
C VAL A 49 5.59 -29.38 -10.62
N GLY A 50 5.07 -28.32 -10.00
CA GLY A 50 3.64 -28.04 -9.89
C GLY A 50 2.95 -28.69 -8.68
N ALA A 51 1.85 -28.07 -8.26
CA ALA A 51 1.12 -28.38 -7.02
C ALA A 51 0.68 -29.84 -6.86
N LYS A 52 0.21 -30.47 -7.94
CA LYS A 52 -0.26 -31.87 -7.90
C LYS A 52 0.88 -32.85 -7.62
N ALA A 53 2.04 -32.67 -8.25
CA ALA A 53 3.19 -33.53 -8.07
C ALA A 53 3.79 -33.37 -6.66
N ILE A 54 3.83 -32.13 -6.14
CA ILE A 54 4.25 -31.85 -4.76
C ILE A 54 3.32 -32.56 -3.75
N TYR A 55 2.00 -32.44 -3.93
CA TYR A 55 1.02 -33.07 -3.05
C TYR A 55 1.07 -34.59 -3.13
N ALA A 56 1.16 -35.16 -4.33
CA ALA A 56 1.31 -36.59 -4.53
C ALA A 56 2.57 -37.12 -3.83
N LYS A 57 3.68 -36.38 -3.91
CA LYS A 57 4.90 -36.74 -3.18
C LYS A 57 4.68 -36.74 -1.68
N LEU A 58 4.06 -35.69 -1.13
CA LEU A 58 3.74 -35.57 0.30
C LEU A 58 2.93 -36.77 0.83
N LEU A 59 1.97 -37.28 0.05
CA LEU A 59 1.18 -38.46 0.43
C LEU A 59 2.03 -39.75 0.56
N THR A 60 3.15 -39.85 -0.16
CA THR A 60 4.03 -41.03 -0.14
C THR A 60 5.12 -41.00 0.95
N LEU A 61 5.36 -39.86 1.58
CA LEU A 61 6.53 -39.66 2.45
C LEU A 61 6.35 -40.20 3.87
N GLY A 62 5.12 -40.51 4.30
CA GLY A 62 4.85 -41.07 5.63
C GLY A 62 5.48 -40.22 6.75
N PRO A 63 6.41 -40.77 7.57
CA PRO A 63 7.08 -40.00 8.64
C PRO A 63 7.91 -38.80 8.14
N GLY A 64 8.33 -38.80 6.88
CA GLY A 64 9.12 -37.71 6.28
C GLY A 64 8.29 -36.48 5.88
N THR A 65 6.96 -36.57 5.99
CA THR A 65 6.02 -35.54 5.53
C THR A 65 6.27 -34.19 6.21
N ASP A 66 6.39 -34.16 7.54
CA ASP A 66 6.55 -32.89 8.29
C ASP A 66 7.82 -32.15 7.88
N LYS A 67 8.93 -32.88 7.70
CA LYS A 67 10.20 -32.31 7.24
C LYS A 67 10.07 -31.72 5.84
N PHE A 68 9.38 -32.42 4.94
CA PHE A 68 9.20 -31.95 3.56
C PHE A 68 8.21 -30.78 3.46
N VAL A 69 7.16 -30.76 4.29
CA VAL A 69 6.28 -29.59 4.41
C VAL A 69 7.07 -28.36 4.90
N GLY A 70 8.00 -28.54 5.84
CA GLY A 70 8.91 -27.46 6.26
C GLY A 70 9.74 -26.91 5.09
N LEU A 71 10.24 -27.77 4.20
CA LEU A 71 10.92 -27.35 2.97
C LEU A 71 9.97 -26.60 2.03
N VAL A 72 8.73 -27.07 1.86
CA VAL A 72 7.71 -26.36 1.05
C VAL A 72 7.41 -24.98 1.64
N LYS A 73 7.32 -24.84 2.97
CA LYS A 73 7.15 -23.55 3.63
C LYS A 73 8.29 -22.59 3.31
N ASP A 74 9.52 -23.00 3.59
CA ASP A 74 10.68 -22.10 3.56
C ASP A 74 11.17 -21.82 2.13
N CYS A 75 10.96 -22.77 1.21
CA CYS A 75 11.53 -22.72 -0.14
C CYS A 75 10.50 -22.38 -1.22
N TYR A 76 9.20 -22.55 -0.94
CA TYR A 76 8.13 -22.26 -1.89
C TYR A 76 7.18 -21.19 -1.36
N TYR A 77 6.49 -21.42 -0.23
CA TYR A 77 5.49 -20.47 0.26
C TYR A 77 6.08 -19.11 0.64
N GLN A 78 7.10 -19.07 1.50
CA GLN A 78 7.65 -17.80 1.97
C GLN A 78 8.20 -16.93 0.82
N PRO A 79 9.05 -17.43 -0.10
CA PRO A 79 9.52 -16.63 -1.24
C PRO A 79 8.39 -16.20 -2.19
N LEU A 80 7.40 -17.08 -2.41
CA LEU A 80 6.24 -16.77 -3.24
C LEU A 80 5.43 -15.62 -2.62
N PHE A 81 5.18 -15.67 -1.32
CA PHE A 81 4.42 -14.65 -0.60
C PHE A 81 5.17 -13.33 -0.50
N ALA A 82 6.46 -13.33 -0.22
CA ALA A 82 7.26 -12.11 -0.19
C ALA A 82 7.14 -11.35 -1.52
N ARG A 83 7.30 -12.06 -2.65
CA ARG A 83 7.13 -11.47 -3.99
C ARG A 83 5.70 -10.98 -4.24
N MET A 84 4.68 -11.74 -3.84
CA MET A 84 3.28 -11.34 -4.02
C MET A 84 2.91 -10.10 -3.18
N LEU A 85 3.42 -10.01 -1.95
CA LEU A 85 3.20 -8.88 -1.04
C LEU A 85 3.90 -7.61 -1.54
N GLU A 86 5.17 -7.71 -1.97
CA GLU A 86 5.92 -6.60 -2.57
C GLU A 86 5.21 -6.02 -3.81
N CYS A 87 4.53 -6.86 -4.59
CA CYS A 87 3.77 -6.44 -5.77
C CYS A 87 2.29 -6.11 -5.50
N ASN A 88 1.78 -6.29 -4.27
CA ASN A 88 0.37 -6.09 -3.97
C ASN A 88 -0.01 -4.60 -4.03
N GLN A 89 -0.98 -4.25 -4.88
CA GLN A 89 -1.35 -2.85 -5.10
C GLN A 89 -1.97 -2.19 -3.87
N ASN A 90 -2.81 -2.91 -3.10
CA ASN A 90 -3.47 -2.36 -1.92
C ASN A 90 -2.45 -2.06 -0.81
N LEU A 91 -1.53 -2.99 -0.56
CA LEU A 91 -0.46 -2.81 0.42
C LEU A 91 0.48 -1.68 0.02
N ARG A 92 0.85 -1.58 -1.27
CA ARG A 92 1.66 -0.46 -1.77
C ARG A 92 0.96 0.89 -1.66
N ARG A 93 -0.34 0.95 -1.96
CA ARG A 93 -1.14 2.18 -1.79
C ARG A 93 -1.17 2.61 -0.34
N PHE A 94 -1.38 1.66 0.56
CA PHE A 94 -1.38 1.88 2.00
C PHE A 94 -0.03 2.40 2.51
N TRP A 95 1.08 1.76 2.13
CA TRP A 95 2.42 2.25 2.45
C TRP A 95 2.72 3.63 1.88
N PHE A 96 2.24 3.90 0.67
CA PHE A 96 2.40 5.21 0.04
C PHE A 96 1.62 6.30 0.79
N GLN A 97 0.37 6.02 1.17
CA GLN A 97 -0.46 6.94 1.98
C GLN A 97 0.23 7.28 3.30
N ARG A 98 0.89 6.31 3.93
CA ARG A 98 1.57 6.46 5.22
C ARG A 98 3.05 6.85 5.13
N ARG A 99 3.57 6.97 3.91
CA ARG A 99 4.98 7.30 3.62
C ARG A 99 5.98 6.36 4.32
N VAL A 100 5.65 5.07 4.40
CA VAL A 100 6.52 4.04 4.97
C VAL A 100 7.82 3.97 4.15
N ALA A 101 8.98 3.93 4.80
CA ALA A 101 10.26 3.91 4.10
C ALA A 101 10.43 2.60 3.29
N PRO A 102 11.10 2.60 2.12
CA PRO A 102 11.25 1.39 1.30
C PRO A 102 11.92 0.21 2.02
N SER A 103 12.83 0.48 2.96
CA SER A 103 13.42 -0.55 3.83
C SER A 103 12.36 -1.25 4.67
N ASP A 104 11.43 -0.48 5.22
CA ASP A 104 10.44 -0.94 6.19
C ASP A 104 9.31 -1.68 5.47
N GLN A 105 8.90 -1.19 4.30
CA GLN A 105 8.00 -1.92 3.39
C GLN A 105 8.50 -3.34 3.11
N LYS A 106 9.81 -3.49 2.86
CA LYS A 106 10.43 -4.79 2.61
C LYS A 106 10.43 -5.67 3.88
N HIS A 107 10.73 -5.09 5.05
CA HIS A 107 10.69 -5.84 6.30
C HIS A 107 9.27 -6.30 6.65
N GLU A 108 8.26 -5.44 6.47
CA GLU A 108 6.85 -5.76 6.67
C GLU A 108 6.39 -6.87 5.72
N ALA A 109 6.72 -6.77 4.42
CA ALA A 109 6.43 -7.81 3.45
C ALA A 109 7.05 -9.17 3.85
N ILE A 110 8.29 -9.16 4.31
CA ILE A 110 8.98 -10.36 4.80
C ILE A 110 8.27 -10.91 6.03
N SER A 111 7.94 -10.07 7.01
CA SER A 111 7.23 -10.49 8.24
C SER A 111 5.90 -11.16 7.92
N MET A 112 5.07 -10.50 7.10
CA MET A 112 3.79 -11.03 6.65
C MET A 112 3.94 -12.33 5.85
N SER A 113 4.99 -12.45 5.04
CA SER A 113 5.27 -13.67 4.26
C SER A 113 5.55 -14.88 5.15
N VAL A 114 6.27 -14.68 6.28
CA VAL A 114 6.58 -15.74 7.23
C VAL A 114 5.31 -16.23 7.91
N GLU A 115 4.46 -15.32 8.38
CA GLU A 115 3.19 -15.68 9.01
C GLU A 115 2.25 -16.43 8.04
N LEU A 116 2.16 -15.96 6.80
CA LEU A 116 1.37 -16.63 5.76
C LEU A 116 1.90 -18.03 5.44
N ALA A 117 3.22 -18.18 5.34
CA ALA A 117 3.85 -19.47 5.06
C ALA A 117 3.56 -20.48 6.19
N GLN A 118 3.59 -20.06 7.44
CA GLN A 118 3.19 -20.88 8.60
C GLN A 118 1.71 -21.27 8.55
N LYS A 119 0.82 -20.33 8.23
CA LYS A 119 -0.62 -20.61 8.08
C LYS A 119 -0.89 -21.65 6.99
N LEU A 120 -0.21 -21.55 5.84
CA LEU A 120 -0.38 -22.52 4.75
C LEU A 120 0.29 -23.87 5.00
N GLU A 121 1.40 -23.91 5.73
CA GLU A 121 1.98 -25.15 6.26
C GLU A 121 0.94 -25.92 7.09
N GLN A 122 0.28 -25.24 8.03
CA GLN A 122 -0.76 -25.85 8.86
C GLN A 122 -1.98 -26.29 8.04
N ALA A 123 -2.41 -25.48 7.07
CA ALA A 123 -3.51 -25.83 6.18
C ALA A 123 -3.18 -27.07 5.33
N LEU A 124 -1.95 -27.15 4.80
CA LEU A 124 -1.47 -28.29 4.01
C LEU A 124 -1.40 -29.57 4.85
N LEU A 125 -0.83 -29.49 6.07
CA LEU A 125 -0.80 -30.62 7.01
C LEU A 125 -2.20 -31.10 7.35
N LYS A 126 -3.15 -30.18 7.54
CA LYS A 126 -4.55 -30.54 7.78
C LYS A 126 -5.14 -31.30 6.59
N GLN A 127 -4.91 -30.85 5.36
CA GLN A 127 -5.40 -31.53 4.17
C GLN A 127 -4.78 -32.92 3.97
N LEU A 128 -3.48 -33.04 4.22
CA LEU A 128 -2.78 -34.33 4.18
C LEU A 128 -3.36 -35.33 5.19
N LYS A 129 -3.72 -34.87 6.41
CA LYS A 129 -4.37 -35.71 7.43
C LYS A 129 -5.78 -36.14 7.03
N LEU A 130 -6.51 -35.31 6.29
CA LEU A 130 -7.86 -35.61 5.80
C LEU A 130 -7.83 -36.51 4.56
N GLY A 131 -6.70 -36.63 3.86
CA GLY A 131 -6.54 -37.51 2.71
C GLY A 131 -7.42 -37.12 1.51
N GLN A 132 -7.80 -35.86 1.37
CA GLN A 132 -8.67 -35.42 0.27
C GLN A 132 -7.90 -35.34 -1.05
N ASP A 133 -8.53 -35.79 -2.13
CA ASP A 133 -7.99 -35.77 -3.50
C ASP A 133 -7.65 -34.37 -4.00
N ASP A 134 -8.30 -33.34 -3.44
CA ASP A 134 -8.12 -31.94 -3.80
C ASP A 134 -7.27 -31.14 -2.81
N GLY A 135 -6.60 -31.80 -1.85
CA GLY A 135 -5.71 -31.11 -0.90
C GLY A 135 -4.53 -30.37 -1.55
N PHE A 136 -4.17 -30.72 -2.80
CA PHE A 136 -3.20 -29.97 -3.60
C PHE A 136 -3.63 -28.53 -3.88
N LYS A 137 -4.91 -28.18 -3.72
CA LYS A 137 -5.42 -26.82 -3.95
C LYS A 137 -4.73 -25.78 -3.07
N VAL A 138 -4.27 -26.15 -1.87
CA VAL A 138 -3.54 -25.25 -0.96
C VAL A 138 -2.20 -24.79 -1.55
N LEU A 139 -1.60 -25.61 -2.42
CA LEU A 139 -0.33 -25.32 -3.10
C LEU A 139 -0.50 -24.48 -4.38
N LEU A 140 -1.74 -24.24 -4.82
CA LEU A 140 -2.01 -23.51 -6.06
C LEU A 140 -1.71 -22.00 -5.91
N PRO A 141 -1.15 -21.35 -6.94
CA PRO A 141 -0.92 -19.91 -6.94
C PRO A 141 -2.17 -19.08 -6.65
N ALA A 142 -3.35 -19.51 -7.13
CA ALA A 142 -4.62 -18.83 -6.88
C ALA A 142 -5.02 -18.87 -5.38
N TYR A 143 -4.75 -19.98 -4.69
CA TYR A 143 -4.99 -20.09 -3.25
C TYR A 143 -4.02 -19.20 -2.48
N ALA A 144 -2.74 -19.25 -2.85
CA ALA A 144 -1.70 -18.38 -2.29
C ALA A 144 -2.04 -16.89 -2.46
N GLN A 145 -2.47 -16.48 -3.65
CA GLN A 145 -2.89 -15.12 -3.95
C GLN A 145 -4.07 -14.67 -3.08
N ARG A 146 -5.07 -15.54 -2.88
CA ARG A 146 -6.21 -15.25 -2.00
C ARG A 146 -5.77 -15.09 -0.54
N SER A 147 -4.85 -15.94 -0.07
CA SER A 147 -4.30 -15.83 1.28
C SER A 147 -3.51 -14.53 1.49
N VAL A 148 -2.71 -14.13 0.51
CA VAL A 148 -2.00 -12.83 0.51
C VAL A 148 -2.99 -11.69 0.58
N HIS A 149 -4.03 -11.70 -0.26
CA HIS A 149 -5.04 -10.66 -0.26
C HIS A 149 -5.71 -10.51 1.11
N ASN A 150 -6.16 -11.62 1.71
CA ASN A 150 -6.77 -11.60 3.04
C ASN A 150 -5.81 -11.06 4.11
N ALA A 151 -4.55 -11.47 4.09
CA ALA A 151 -3.56 -10.97 5.05
C ALA A 151 -3.25 -9.48 4.88
N VAL A 152 -3.24 -8.97 3.64
CA VAL A 152 -3.14 -7.53 3.39
C VAL A 152 -4.33 -6.79 3.97
N VAL A 153 -5.55 -7.30 3.77
CA VAL A 153 -6.77 -6.72 4.36
C VAL A 153 -6.67 -6.66 5.87
N ASP A 154 -6.30 -7.77 6.50
CA ASP A 154 -6.21 -7.86 7.96
C ASP A 154 -5.10 -6.96 8.51
N HIS A 155 -3.95 -6.88 7.84
CA HIS A 155 -2.86 -5.98 8.22
C HIS A 155 -3.29 -4.52 8.15
N VAL A 156 -3.87 -4.09 7.02
CA VAL A 156 -4.39 -2.72 6.84
C VAL A 156 -5.44 -2.39 7.91
N ARG A 157 -6.35 -3.32 8.21
CA ARG A 157 -7.35 -3.17 9.29
C ARG A 157 -6.68 -3.00 10.64
N ASN A 158 -5.76 -3.89 11.01
CA ASN A 158 -5.12 -3.88 12.32
C ASN A 158 -4.31 -2.61 12.54
N GLU A 159 -3.58 -2.18 11.51
CA GLU A 159 -2.80 -0.96 11.54
C GLU A 159 -3.66 0.30 11.56
N TRP A 160 -4.81 0.30 10.86
CA TRP A 160 -5.78 1.38 10.94
C TRP A 160 -6.43 1.45 12.32
N GLN A 161 -6.78 0.30 12.90
CA GLN A 161 -7.33 0.21 14.25
C GLN A 161 -6.28 0.65 15.29
N TRP A 162 -5.03 0.21 15.14
CA TRP A 162 -3.92 0.68 15.96
C TRP A 162 -3.72 2.19 15.83
N GLU A 163 -3.75 2.75 14.62
CA GLU A 163 -3.71 4.19 14.42
C GLU A 163 -4.91 4.89 15.06
N LYS A 164 -6.13 4.35 14.95
CA LYS A 164 -7.31 4.91 15.61
C LYS A 164 -7.17 4.91 17.14
N ASP A 165 -6.53 3.88 17.68
CA ASP A 165 -6.30 3.72 19.11
C ASP A 165 -5.10 4.56 19.60
N THR A 166 -4.11 4.80 18.74
CA THR A 166 -2.85 5.51 19.07
C THR A 166 -2.85 6.99 18.63
N LEU A 167 -3.65 7.40 17.65
CA LEU A 167 -3.88 8.81 17.27
C LEU A 167 -4.83 9.52 18.23
N GLN A 168 -5.45 8.80 19.17
CA GLN A 168 -6.06 9.40 20.36
C GLN A 168 -5.05 10.17 21.22
N ASP A 169 -3.74 9.99 20.94
CA ASP A 169 -2.60 10.48 21.72
C ASP A 169 -1.78 11.61 21.04
N VAL A 170 -2.27 12.25 19.97
CA VAL A 170 -1.59 13.44 19.42
C VAL A 170 -1.98 14.66 20.27
N ASN A 171 -1.01 15.22 21.00
CA ASN A 171 -1.10 16.52 21.66
C ASN A 171 -1.63 17.55 20.67
N LEU A 172 -2.91 17.88 20.77
CA LEU A 172 -3.47 19.07 20.16
C LEU A 172 -3.25 20.21 21.13
N ASP A 173 -2.67 21.29 20.62
CA ASP A 173 -2.73 22.59 21.26
C ASP A 173 -4.21 22.88 21.62
N PRO A 174 -4.57 23.38 22.83
CA PRO A 174 -5.95 23.67 23.19
C PRO A 174 -6.72 24.60 22.21
N GLU A 175 -6.03 25.30 21.31
CA GLU A 175 -6.62 26.10 20.24
C GLU A 175 -6.79 25.34 18.90
N GLN A 176 -6.21 24.15 18.73
CA GLN A 176 -6.37 23.34 17.53
C GLN A 176 -7.61 22.44 17.62
N ILE A 177 -8.47 22.53 16.60
CA ILE A 177 -9.60 21.63 16.40
C ILE A 177 -9.08 20.21 16.23
N ASP A 178 -9.68 19.29 16.96
CA ASP A 178 -9.35 17.88 16.92
C ASP A 178 -9.50 17.30 15.50
N PRO A 179 -8.43 16.76 14.88
CA PRO A 179 -8.52 16.10 13.59
C PRO A 179 -9.55 14.96 13.60
N ARG A 180 -9.84 14.38 14.77
CA ARG A 180 -10.86 13.33 15.00
C ARG A 180 -12.29 13.80 14.71
N ALA A 181 -12.60 15.10 14.86
CA ALA A 181 -13.92 15.63 14.54
C ALA A 181 -14.20 15.74 13.03
N ASN A 182 -13.18 15.53 12.20
CA ASN A 182 -13.20 15.75 10.76
C ASN A 182 -12.81 14.51 9.93
N VAL A 183 -12.67 13.34 10.56
CA VAL A 183 -12.58 12.06 9.83
C VAL A 183 -13.99 11.69 9.42
N ALA A 184 -14.21 11.47 8.12
CA ALA A 184 -15.53 11.14 7.59
C ALA A 184 -16.16 9.98 8.39
N GLU A 185 -17.28 10.26 9.07
CA GLU A 185 -18.10 9.27 9.81
C GLU A 185 -18.79 8.25 8.89
N ASP A 186 -18.39 8.15 7.62
CA ASP A 186 -19.08 7.28 6.67
C ASP A 186 -18.40 5.88 6.63
N PRO A 187 -19.04 4.85 7.22
CA PRO A 187 -18.53 3.48 7.23
C PRO A 187 -18.38 2.87 5.82
N LYS A 188 -18.90 3.52 4.77
CA LYS A 188 -18.66 3.14 3.37
C LYS A 188 -17.18 3.29 2.96
N TYR A 189 -16.43 4.17 3.61
CA TYR A 189 -15.02 4.46 3.28
C TYR A 189 -14.00 3.79 4.20
N SER A 190 -14.42 2.84 5.05
CA SER A 190 -13.43 2.06 5.79
C SER A 190 -12.63 1.20 4.78
N PRO A 191 -11.28 1.23 4.80
CA PRO A 191 -10.44 0.45 3.89
C PRO A 191 -10.77 -1.06 3.92
N GLU A 192 -11.33 -1.50 5.03
CA GLU A 192 -11.83 -2.84 5.31
C GLU A 192 -12.94 -3.26 4.34
N ASN A 193 -13.86 -2.35 3.99
CA ASN A 193 -14.98 -2.61 3.09
C ASN A 193 -14.54 -2.61 1.62
N GLN A 194 -13.55 -1.79 1.23
CA GLN A 194 -12.95 -1.82 -0.11
C GLN A 194 -12.11 -3.07 -0.36
N ALA A 195 -11.50 -3.63 0.69
CA ALA A 195 -10.62 -4.79 0.58
C ALA A 195 -11.36 -6.15 0.67
N LEU A 196 -12.57 -6.19 1.25
CA LEU A 196 -13.27 -7.42 1.61
C LEU A 196 -14.03 -8.16 0.50
N SER A 197 -14.13 -7.64 -0.71
CA SER A 197 -15.15 -8.18 -1.61
C SER A 197 -14.71 -9.48 -2.33
N GLY A 198 -15.25 -10.61 -1.87
CA GLY A 198 -15.42 -11.82 -2.70
C GLY A 198 -16.26 -11.56 -3.97
N GLU A 199 -16.84 -10.37 -4.08
CA GLU A 199 -17.42 -9.75 -5.27
C GLU A 199 -16.36 -9.50 -6.35
N GLN A 200 -15.08 -9.23 -6.03
CA GLN A 200 -14.07 -8.85 -7.02
C GLN A 200 -13.85 -9.91 -8.12
N VAL A 201 -13.91 -11.21 -7.79
CA VAL A 201 -13.80 -12.28 -8.81
C VAL A 201 -15.05 -12.34 -9.69
N GLY A 202 -16.24 -12.14 -9.11
CA GLY A 202 -17.50 -12.04 -9.86
C GLY A 202 -17.54 -10.81 -10.76
N GLN A 203 -17.09 -9.66 -10.24
CA GLN A 203 -16.99 -8.38 -10.94
C GLN A 203 -15.91 -8.42 -12.04
N LEU A 204 -14.78 -9.10 -11.82
CA LEU A 204 -13.75 -9.34 -12.84
C LEU A 204 -14.26 -10.27 -13.95
N ASN A 205 -15.00 -11.33 -13.62
CA ASN A 205 -15.64 -12.19 -14.62
C ASN A 205 -16.71 -11.45 -15.41
N GLN A 206 -17.52 -10.61 -14.74
CA GLN A 206 -18.53 -9.76 -15.36
C GLN A 206 -17.88 -8.72 -16.28
N LEU A 207 -16.79 -8.08 -15.84
CA LEU A 207 -16.00 -7.17 -16.65
C LEU A 207 -15.45 -7.89 -17.87
N ARG A 208 -14.84 -9.06 -17.70
CA ARG A 208 -14.31 -9.88 -18.79
C ARG A 208 -15.39 -10.24 -19.81
N GLN A 209 -16.59 -10.60 -19.35
CA GLN A 209 -17.73 -10.87 -20.21
C GLN A 209 -18.18 -9.62 -20.98
N ARG A 210 -18.21 -8.45 -20.33
CA ARG A 210 -18.56 -7.17 -20.97
C ARG A 210 -17.53 -6.72 -21.99
N LEU A 211 -16.25 -6.85 -21.67
CA LEU A 211 -15.15 -6.57 -22.61
C LEU A 211 -15.22 -7.49 -23.83
N SER A 212 -15.53 -8.77 -23.62
CA SER A 212 -15.79 -9.69 -24.73
C SER A 212 -16.97 -9.21 -25.59
N THR A 213 -18.05 -8.72 -25.00
CA THR A 213 -19.17 -8.14 -25.76
C THR A 213 -18.74 -6.89 -26.55
N MET A 214 -17.95 -5.98 -25.96
CA MET A 214 -17.45 -4.79 -26.65
C MET A 214 -16.54 -5.15 -27.83
N LEU A 215 -15.68 -6.15 -27.66
CA LEU A 215 -14.81 -6.67 -28.72
C LEU A 215 -15.60 -7.31 -29.88
N ASN A 216 -16.79 -7.85 -29.60
CA ASN A 216 -17.66 -8.40 -30.62
C ASN A 216 -18.61 -7.36 -31.26
N ASP A 217 -18.74 -6.18 -30.67
CA ASP A 217 -19.62 -5.12 -31.14
C ASP A 217 -18.88 -4.10 -32.03
N ARG A 218 -19.25 -4.08 -33.31
CA ARG A 218 -18.64 -3.21 -34.34
C ARG A 218 -18.83 -1.70 -34.08
N ARG A 219 -19.69 -1.30 -33.14
CA ARG A 219 -19.84 0.11 -32.74
C ARG A 219 -18.62 0.64 -31.99
N PHE A 220 -17.86 -0.23 -31.32
CA PHE A 220 -16.65 0.15 -30.60
C PHE A 220 -15.42 0.10 -31.51
N ALA A 221 -14.47 1.00 -31.27
CA ALA A 221 -13.17 0.95 -31.92
C ALA A 221 -12.41 -0.29 -31.42
N GLN A 222 -12.20 -1.25 -32.31
CA GLN A 222 -11.66 -2.56 -31.94
C GLN A 222 -10.17 -2.52 -31.62
N GLU A 223 -9.38 -1.81 -32.43
CA GLU A 223 -7.92 -1.73 -32.29
C GLU A 223 -7.46 -1.26 -30.89
N PRO A 224 -8.05 -0.21 -30.26
CA PRO A 224 -7.81 0.13 -28.85
C PRO A 224 -8.10 -0.99 -27.85
N LEU A 225 -9.22 -1.71 -28.01
CA LEU A 225 -9.63 -2.77 -27.07
C LEU A 225 -8.74 -4.01 -27.21
N ILE A 226 -8.29 -4.32 -28.43
CA ILE A 226 -7.33 -5.41 -28.71
C ILE A 226 -5.97 -5.10 -28.07
N VAL A 227 -5.51 -3.84 -28.11
CA VAL A 227 -4.29 -3.41 -27.41
C VAL A 227 -4.41 -3.65 -25.91
N VAL A 228 -5.55 -3.30 -25.29
CA VAL A 228 -5.80 -3.58 -23.87
C VAL A 228 -5.78 -5.09 -23.60
N ASP A 229 -6.45 -5.90 -24.41
CA ASP A 229 -6.45 -7.36 -24.26
C ASP A 229 -5.03 -7.95 -24.29
N CYS A 230 -4.21 -7.56 -25.26
CA CYS A 230 -2.82 -8.02 -25.37
C CYS A 230 -1.96 -7.57 -24.19
N MET A 231 -2.08 -6.31 -23.77
CA MET A 231 -1.25 -5.77 -22.70
C MET A 231 -1.55 -6.41 -21.35
N PHE A 232 -2.82 -6.67 -21.05
CA PHE A 232 -3.24 -7.26 -19.77
C PHE A 232 -3.39 -8.79 -19.83
N GLY A 233 -3.14 -9.41 -20.99
CA GLY A 233 -3.21 -10.86 -21.13
C GLY A 233 -4.60 -11.42 -20.81
N MET A 234 -5.69 -10.77 -21.24
CA MET A 234 -7.04 -11.23 -20.86
C MET A 234 -7.52 -12.43 -21.69
N GLY A 235 -6.87 -12.68 -22.83
CA GLY A 235 -7.15 -13.80 -23.73
C GLY A 235 -8.56 -13.74 -24.29
N LEU A 236 -9.00 -12.53 -24.65
CA LEU A 236 -10.29 -12.27 -25.29
C LEU A 236 -10.20 -12.31 -26.82
N THR A 237 -9.00 -12.13 -27.36
CA THR A 237 -8.71 -12.14 -28.80
C THR A 237 -7.63 -13.16 -29.13
N GLU A 238 -7.45 -13.45 -30.42
CA GLU A 238 -6.42 -14.39 -30.91
C GLU A 238 -4.98 -13.91 -30.65
N HIS A 239 -4.80 -12.62 -30.38
CA HIS A 239 -3.50 -12.01 -30.15
C HIS A 239 -3.06 -12.05 -28.68
N SER A 240 -3.95 -12.42 -27.75
CA SER A 240 -3.69 -12.44 -26.32
C SER A 240 -3.83 -13.86 -25.74
N LYS A 241 -3.04 -14.17 -24.71
CA LYS A 241 -3.18 -15.40 -23.92
C LYS A 241 -3.52 -15.07 -22.48
N VAL A 242 -4.42 -15.85 -21.87
CA VAL A 242 -4.88 -15.63 -20.50
C VAL A 242 -3.69 -15.68 -19.53
N GLY A 243 -3.48 -14.61 -18.78
CA GLY A 243 -2.43 -14.49 -17.76
C GLY A 243 -1.03 -14.24 -18.34
N THR A 244 -0.90 -13.92 -19.63
CA THR A 244 0.36 -13.54 -20.26
C THR A 244 0.28 -12.09 -20.71
N GLU A 245 0.79 -11.18 -19.88
CA GLU A 245 0.90 -9.76 -20.21
C GLU A 245 1.99 -9.54 -21.28
N MET A 246 1.72 -8.63 -22.22
CA MET A 246 2.68 -8.24 -23.25
C MET A 246 3.23 -6.85 -22.99
N THR A 247 4.52 -6.66 -23.23
CA THR A 247 5.12 -5.32 -23.28
C THR A 247 4.58 -4.55 -24.49
N MET A 248 4.55 -3.22 -24.42
CA MET A 248 4.11 -2.39 -25.56
C MET A 248 4.88 -2.70 -26.84
N ARG A 249 6.16 -3.09 -26.72
CA ARG A 249 6.97 -3.51 -27.88
C ARG A 249 6.39 -4.76 -28.52
N GLU A 250 6.16 -5.80 -27.73
CA GLU A 250 5.59 -7.07 -28.22
C GLU A 250 4.18 -6.86 -28.77
N THR A 251 3.36 -6.02 -28.14
CA THR A 251 2.04 -5.64 -28.65
C THR A 251 2.13 -4.93 -29.99
N CYS A 252 3.09 -4.01 -30.18
CA CYS A 252 3.33 -3.36 -31.47
C CYS A 252 3.69 -4.35 -32.57
N ASP A 253 4.48 -5.37 -32.22
CA ASP A 253 4.97 -6.36 -33.18
C ASP A 253 3.87 -7.37 -33.53
N VAL A 254 3.08 -7.82 -32.55
CA VAL A 254 1.95 -8.76 -32.75
C VAL A 254 0.78 -8.10 -33.51
N LEU A 255 0.49 -6.82 -33.24
CA LEU A 255 -0.60 -6.09 -33.89
C LEU A 255 -0.15 -5.34 -35.15
N GLU A 256 1.12 -5.50 -35.55
CA GLU A 256 1.71 -4.82 -36.72
C GLU A 256 1.46 -3.30 -36.74
N ILE A 257 1.56 -2.65 -35.57
CA ILE A 257 1.23 -1.22 -35.42
C ILE A 257 2.11 -0.38 -36.34
N LYS A 258 1.48 0.43 -37.20
CA LYS A 258 2.18 1.26 -38.18
C LYS A 258 3.01 2.34 -37.49
N GLY A 259 4.27 2.46 -37.89
CA GLY A 259 5.15 3.56 -37.47
C GLY A 259 6.52 3.44 -38.13
N GLU A 260 7.09 4.57 -38.52
CA GLU A 260 8.41 4.65 -39.20
C GLU A 260 9.56 4.21 -38.29
N THR A 261 9.41 4.38 -36.97
CA THR A 261 10.39 4.00 -35.97
C THR A 261 9.72 3.27 -34.82
N GLN A 262 10.48 2.44 -34.09
CA GLN A 262 9.93 1.72 -32.94
C GLN A 262 9.38 2.66 -31.87
N ALA A 263 10.01 3.82 -31.67
CA ALA A 263 9.51 4.84 -30.75
C ALA A 263 8.15 5.40 -31.19
N ARG A 264 7.94 5.65 -32.50
CA ARG A 264 6.63 6.09 -33.02
C ARG A 264 5.56 5.00 -32.91
N LYS A 265 5.92 3.72 -33.09
CA LYS A 265 5.00 2.60 -32.87
C LYS A 265 4.55 2.52 -31.41
N ILE A 266 5.50 2.59 -30.47
CA ILE A 266 5.21 2.58 -29.03
C ILE A 266 4.34 3.77 -28.63
N ALA A 267 4.65 4.98 -29.12
CA ALA A 267 3.82 6.16 -28.82
C ALA A 267 2.37 6.00 -29.33
N ARG A 268 2.19 5.41 -30.53
CA ARG A 268 0.84 5.10 -31.05
C ARG A 268 0.15 4.01 -30.24
N CYS A 269 0.88 2.96 -29.83
CA CYS A 269 0.38 1.93 -28.94
C CYS A 269 -0.10 2.50 -27.61
N GLN A 270 0.64 3.45 -27.02
CA GLN A 270 0.23 4.15 -25.80
C GLN A 270 -1.08 4.93 -26.00
N VAL A 271 -1.22 5.65 -27.11
CA VAL A 271 -2.48 6.38 -27.42
C VAL A 271 -3.66 5.42 -27.59
N LEU A 272 -3.45 4.28 -28.26
CA LEU A 272 -4.47 3.24 -28.40
C LEU A 272 -4.83 2.60 -27.06
N LEU A 273 -3.84 2.34 -26.20
CA LEU A 273 -4.04 1.84 -24.84
C LEU A 273 -4.87 2.82 -24.02
N ASP A 274 -4.49 4.10 -23.99
CA ASP A 274 -5.20 5.14 -23.24
C ASP A 274 -6.66 5.23 -23.70
N LYS A 275 -6.89 5.25 -25.02
CA LYS A 275 -8.23 5.27 -25.61
C LYS A 275 -9.05 4.02 -25.27
N GLY A 276 -8.42 2.84 -25.29
CA GLY A 276 -9.06 1.58 -24.91
C GLY A 276 -9.46 1.58 -23.44
N LEU A 277 -8.57 2.04 -22.56
CA LEU A 277 -8.86 2.19 -21.14
C LEU A 277 -9.97 3.21 -20.86
N ASP A 278 -10.03 4.32 -21.61
CA ASP A 278 -11.12 5.30 -21.52
C ASP A 278 -12.47 4.66 -21.87
N MET A 279 -12.53 3.92 -22.99
CA MET A 279 -13.75 3.20 -23.41
C MET A 279 -14.22 2.20 -22.35
N ILE A 280 -13.28 1.49 -21.73
CA ILE A 280 -13.58 0.52 -20.67
C ILE A 280 -14.08 1.24 -19.43
N ARG A 281 -13.47 2.36 -19.03
CA ARG A 281 -13.93 3.17 -17.89
C ARG A 281 -15.34 3.70 -18.13
N ASP A 282 -15.64 4.20 -19.32
CA ASP A 282 -16.97 4.71 -19.65
C ASP A 282 -18.02 3.59 -19.64
N MET A 283 -17.69 2.41 -20.19
CA MET A 283 -18.57 1.24 -20.09
C MET A 283 -18.77 0.79 -18.64
N ILE A 284 -17.71 0.72 -17.83
CA ILE A 284 -17.81 0.35 -16.41
C ILE A 284 -18.73 1.32 -15.67
N ARG A 285 -18.60 2.63 -15.93
CA ARG A 285 -19.45 3.67 -15.33
C ARG A 285 -20.92 3.52 -15.71
N LEU A 286 -21.20 3.24 -16.98
CA LEU A 286 -22.57 3.15 -17.50
C LEU A 286 -23.26 1.83 -17.12
N ASP A 287 -22.57 0.71 -17.30
CA ASP A 287 -23.18 -0.62 -17.27
C ASP A 287 -22.88 -1.38 -15.97
N MET A 288 -21.89 -0.96 -15.20
CA MET A 288 -21.42 -1.64 -13.98
C MET A 288 -21.15 -0.65 -12.84
N PRO A 289 -22.13 0.18 -12.43
CA PRO A 289 -21.91 1.25 -11.45
C PRO A 289 -21.38 0.77 -10.10
N GLY A 290 -21.72 -0.46 -9.67
CA GLY A 290 -21.12 -1.07 -8.47
C GLY A 290 -19.64 -1.39 -8.60
N VAL A 291 -19.18 -1.79 -9.80
CA VAL A 291 -17.75 -2.01 -10.09
C VAL A 291 -17.06 -0.68 -10.35
N ALA A 292 -17.73 0.28 -10.98
CA ALA A 292 -17.25 1.64 -11.09
C ALA A 292 -16.95 2.21 -9.70
N GLN A 293 -17.91 2.14 -8.78
CA GLN A 293 -17.73 2.62 -7.40
C GLN A 293 -16.64 1.85 -6.62
N SER A 294 -16.43 0.56 -6.89
CA SER A 294 -15.37 -0.21 -6.21
C SER A 294 -13.98 -0.02 -6.83
N TRP A 295 -13.90 0.34 -8.11
CA TRP A 295 -12.64 0.54 -8.85
C TRP A 295 -12.21 1.99 -8.95
N GLN A 296 -13.15 2.91 -8.79
CA GLN A 296 -12.92 4.33 -8.73
C GLN A 296 -12.12 4.61 -7.47
N ALA A 297 -10.82 4.79 -7.65
CA ALA A 297 -9.98 5.30 -6.59
C ALA A 297 -10.56 6.66 -6.19
N ASP A 298 -10.97 6.78 -4.92
CA ASP A 298 -11.42 8.05 -4.39
C ASP A 298 -10.33 9.10 -4.64
N ILE A 299 -10.64 10.08 -5.47
CA ILE A 299 -9.74 11.16 -5.83
C ILE A 299 -9.94 12.23 -4.78
N ASN A 300 -9.04 12.23 -3.80
CA ASN A 300 -9.08 13.27 -2.79
C ASN A 300 -8.73 14.63 -3.41
N VAL A 301 -9.70 15.53 -3.46
CA VAL A 301 -9.55 16.85 -4.06
C VAL A 301 -8.53 17.71 -3.32
N ASN A 302 -8.12 17.37 -2.10
CA ASN A 302 -7.08 18.11 -1.37
C ASN A 302 -5.65 17.66 -1.73
N SER A 303 -5.44 16.44 -2.23
CA SER A 303 -4.10 15.94 -2.60
C SER A 303 -3.93 15.65 -4.09
N ALA A 304 -5.03 15.53 -4.84
CA ALA A 304 -5.00 15.20 -6.25
C ALA A 304 -4.13 16.18 -7.05
N SER A 305 -3.36 15.65 -8.00
CA SER A 305 -2.59 16.45 -8.94
C SER A 305 -3.53 17.20 -9.90
N ARG A 306 -3.03 18.29 -10.50
CA ARG A 306 -3.73 19.00 -11.59
C ARG A 306 -4.23 18.06 -12.68
N ARG A 307 -3.42 17.06 -13.04
CA ARG A 307 -3.75 16.06 -14.06
C ARG A 307 -4.95 15.21 -13.65
N GLU A 308 -5.00 14.74 -12.41
CA GLU A 308 -6.12 13.95 -11.90
C GLU A 308 -7.40 14.78 -11.82
N LEU A 309 -7.31 16.03 -11.34
CA LEU A 309 -8.44 16.95 -11.29
C LEU A 309 -9.03 17.22 -12.69
N ASN A 310 -8.17 17.48 -13.68
CA ASN A 310 -8.62 17.75 -15.05
C ASN A 310 -9.10 16.46 -15.75
N HIS A 311 -8.26 15.43 -15.86
CA HIS A 311 -8.58 14.24 -16.65
C HIS A 311 -9.59 13.30 -16.00
N HIS A 312 -9.55 13.13 -14.67
CA HIS A 312 -10.42 12.15 -14.02
C HIS A 312 -11.72 12.77 -13.53
N LEU A 313 -11.67 13.97 -12.95
CA LEU A 313 -12.87 14.67 -12.48
C LEU A 313 -13.51 15.56 -13.54
N GLY A 314 -12.82 15.85 -14.64
CA GLY A 314 -13.34 16.69 -15.72
C GLY A 314 -13.45 18.16 -15.33
N LEU A 315 -12.58 18.63 -14.43
CA LEU A 315 -12.51 20.05 -14.04
C LEU A 315 -11.80 20.87 -15.11
N THR A 316 -12.34 22.06 -15.39
CA THR A 316 -11.68 23.06 -16.24
C THR A 316 -10.46 23.66 -15.55
N GLU A 317 -9.47 24.16 -16.29
CA GLU A 317 -8.27 24.76 -15.70
C GLU A 317 -8.58 25.87 -14.67
N GLY A 318 -9.60 26.69 -14.94
CA GLY A 318 -10.04 27.71 -13.99
C GLY A 318 -10.66 27.14 -12.70
N GLU A 319 -11.38 26.01 -12.78
CA GLU A 319 -11.88 25.30 -11.60
C GLU A 319 -10.71 24.66 -10.83
N VAL A 320 -9.75 24.05 -11.54
CA VAL A 320 -8.53 23.45 -10.96
C VAL A 320 -7.72 24.50 -10.21
N ASP A 321 -7.50 25.68 -10.80
CA ASP A 321 -6.74 26.75 -10.15
C ASP A 321 -7.42 27.28 -8.89
N ARG A 322 -8.74 27.50 -8.94
CA ARG A 322 -9.52 27.90 -7.74
C ARG A 322 -9.50 26.83 -6.67
N LEU A 323 -9.59 25.56 -7.08
CA LEU A 323 -9.58 24.42 -6.19
C LEU A 323 -8.23 24.33 -5.46
N ILE A 324 -7.12 24.35 -6.19
CA ILE A 324 -5.78 24.30 -5.60
C ILE A 324 -5.53 25.52 -4.70
N ALA A 325 -5.94 26.71 -5.11
CA ALA A 325 -5.76 27.92 -4.31
C ALA A 325 -6.59 27.94 -3.02
N GLY A 326 -7.74 27.27 -3.02
CA GLY A 326 -8.68 27.23 -1.90
C GLY A 326 -8.60 25.96 -1.04
N ARG A 327 -7.67 25.04 -1.33
CA ARG A 327 -7.35 23.92 -0.44
C ARG A 327 -6.97 24.46 0.95
N GLN A 328 -7.31 23.81 2.05
CA GLN A 328 -8.06 22.55 2.11
C GLN A 328 -9.58 22.75 2.19
N TYR A 329 -10.30 21.73 1.72
CA TYR A 329 -11.75 21.57 1.87
C TYR A 329 -12.06 20.49 2.89
N TYR A 330 -12.96 20.77 3.82
CA TYR A 330 -13.43 19.83 4.84
C TYR A 330 -14.61 18.99 4.35
N SER A 331 -15.36 19.49 3.38
CA SER A 331 -16.44 18.78 2.73
C SER A 331 -16.51 19.10 1.24
N MET A 332 -17.22 18.26 0.50
CA MET A 332 -17.50 18.52 -0.90
C MET A 332 -18.34 19.80 -1.07
N ASP A 333 -19.34 20.01 -0.20
CA ASP A 333 -20.23 21.18 -0.24
C ASP A 333 -19.49 22.50 -0.09
N GLU A 334 -18.39 22.52 0.67
CA GLU A 334 -17.58 23.72 0.87
C GLU A 334 -16.98 24.26 -0.45
N MET A 335 -16.78 23.40 -1.46
CA MET A 335 -16.35 23.86 -2.78
C MET A 335 -17.41 24.72 -3.48
N VAL A 336 -18.70 24.50 -3.18
CA VAL A 336 -19.80 25.32 -3.68
C VAL A 336 -19.87 26.63 -2.89
N ASP A 337 -19.78 26.55 -1.55
CA ASP A 337 -19.83 27.71 -0.66
C ASP A 337 -18.69 28.70 -0.95
N ARG A 338 -17.48 28.18 -1.19
CA ARG A 338 -16.30 28.95 -1.58
C ARG A 338 -16.28 29.34 -3.07
N ARG A 339 -17.35 29.04 -3.82
CA ARG A 339 -17.50 29.36 -5.26
C ARG A 339 -16.39 28.79 -6.15
N VAL A 340 -15.83 27.66 -5.75
CA VAL A 340 -14.84 26.91 -6.52
C VAL A 340 -15.55 26.23 -7.68
N LEU A 341 -16.66 25.56 -7.37
CA LEU A 341 -17.54 24.83 -8.27
C LEU A 341 -18.98 25.31 -8.17
N GLN A 342 -19.77 25.04 -9.22
CA GLN A 342 -21.22 25.26 -9.17
C GLN A 342 -21.92 24.07 -8.51
N ALA A 343 -23.04 24.31 -7.82
CA ALA A 343 -23.77 23.26 -7.09
C ALA A 343 -24.11 22.02 -7.94
N HIS A 344 -24.52 22.22 -9.19
CA HIS A 344 -24.86 21.10 -10.09
C HIS A 344 -23.65 20.25 -10.49
N ARG A 345 -22.43 20.80 -10.44
CA ARG A 345 -21.18 20.09 -10.74
C ARG A 345 -20.75 19.18 -9.61
N LEU A 346 -21.22 19.44 -8.39
CA LEU A 346 -20.81 18.68 -7.21
C LEU A 346 -21.22 17.21 -7.32
N GLY A 347 -22.47 16.95 -7.75
CA GLY A 347 -22.94 15.59 -8.02
C GLY A 347 -22.13 14.89 -9.11
N GLU A 348 -21.83 15.60 -10.21
CA GLU A 348 -21.04 15.06 -11.32
C GLU A 348 -19.64 14.63 -10.88
N ILE A 349 -18.94 15.43 -10.07
CA ILE A 349 -17.59 15.08 -9.64
C ILE A 349 -17.59 14.04 -8.51
N ALA A 350 -18.63 14.01 -7.67
CA ALA A 350 -18.81 12.97 -6.66
C ALA A 350 -19.05 11.60 -7.31
N GLU A 351 -19.86 11.53 -8.37
CA GLU A 351 -20.00 10.33 -9.22
C GLU A 351 -18.70 9.95 -9.92
N LYS A 352 -17.80 10.91 -10.14
CA LYS A 352 -16.44 10.67 -10.63
C LYS A 352 -15.44 10.30 -9.52
N GLY A 353 -15.89 10.11 -8.29
CA GLY A 353 -15.08 9.63 -7.17
C GLY A 353 -14.35 10.74 -6.43
N ALA A 354 -14.76 12.00 -6.59
CA ALA A 354 -14.18 13.10 -5.83
C ALA A 354 -14.57 12.98 -4.35
N VAL A 355 -13.58 13.06 -3.47
CA VAL A 355 -13.79 13.15 -2.02
C VAL A 355 -13.02 14.33 -1.46
N ALA A 356 -13.52 14.96 -0.41
CA ALA A 356 -12.82 15.99 0.35
C ALA A 356 -12.39 15.39 1.68
N ALA A 357 -11.13 14.95 1.77
CA ALA A 357 -10.55 14.47 3.01
C ALA A 357 -9.32 15.30 3.35
N PHE A 358 -9.18 15.69 4.61
CA PHE A 358 -8.07 16.54 5.04
C PHE A 358 -6.72 15.80 4.89
N VAL A 359 -5.68 16.49 4.42
CA VAL A 359 -4.36 15.90 4.13
C VAL A 359 -3.26 16.65 4.87
N PRO A 360 -2.76 16.15 6.01
CA PRO A 360 -1.61 16.76 6.66
C PRO A 360 -0.35 16.56 5.82
N VAL A 361 0.40 17.65 5.58
CA VAL A 361 1.66 17.64 4.83
C VAL A 361 2.80 18.03 5.76
N ASP A 362 3.62 17.03 6.10
CA ASP A 362 4.81 17.25 6.92
C ASP A 362 5.91 17.97 6.13
N LEU A 363 6.21 19.22 6.48
CA LEU A 363 7.18 20.06 5.77
C LEU A 363 8.61 19.46 5.76
N ASN A 364 8.95 18.64 6.76
CA ASN A 364 10.26 18.00 6.83
C ASN A 364 10.41 16.79 5.88
N ALA A 365 9.30 16.15 5.52
CA ALA A 365 9.29 14.97 4.64
C ALA A 365 8.71 15.24 3.24
N ALA A 366 7.94 16.32 3.08
CA ALA A 366 7.24 16.66 1.84
C ALA A 366 8.18 16.82 0.65
N THR A 367 7.69 16.40 -0.53
CA THR A 367 8.39 16.66 -1.78
C THR A 367 8.14 18.09 -2.23
N ARG A 368 9.02 18.65 -3.08
CA ARG A 368 8.80 19.97 -3.68
C ARG A 368 7.45 20.05 -4.40
N ARG A 369 6.99 18.93 -4.96
CA ARG A 369 5.71 18.84 -5.65
C ARG A 369 4.55 18.96 -4.67
N ASP A 370 4.61 18.26 -3.53
CA ASP A 370 3.56 18.31 -2.50
C ASP A 370 3.38 19.75 -1.98
N LEU A 371 4.49 20.46 -1.74
CA LEU A 371 4.44 21.85 -1.27
C LEU A 371 3.74 22.77 -2.29
N VAL A 372 3.92 22.54 -3.59
CA VAL A 372 3.29 23.35 -4.64
C VAL A 372 1.84 22.92 -4.88
N ASP A 373 1.61 21.63 -5.10
CA ASP A 373 0.33 21.10 -5.54
C ASP A 373 -0.69 21.04 -4.40
N ILE A 374 -0.27 20.69 -3.17
CA ILE A 374 -1.16 20.52 -2.00
C ILE A 374 -1.22 21.80 -1.18
N LEU A 375 -0.05 22.32 -0.79
CA LEU A 375 0.02 23.47 0.09
C LEU A 375 -0.10 24.82 -0.63
N GLY A 376 -0.02 24.83 -1.97
CA GLY A 376 -0.13 26.05 -2.76
C GLY A 376 1.07 26.99 -2.62
N CYS A 377 2.25 26.48 -2.28
CA CYS A 377 3.48 27.27 -2.25
C CYS A 377 3.93 27.68 -3.65
N ASP A 378 4.54 28.86 -3.75
CA ASP A 378 5.33 29.22 -4.92
C ASP A 378 6.54 28.30 -5.08
N LYS A 379 6.92 28.03 -6.34
CA LYS A 379 8.01 27.08 -6.67
C LYS A 379 9.34 27.43 -6.00
N ASP A 380 9.63 28.72 -5.86
CA ASP A 380 10.87 29.21 -5.25
C ASP A 380 10.87 29.04 -3.73
N VAL A 381 9.73 29.27 -3.08
CA VAL A 381 9.54 29.03 -1.64
C VAL A 381 9.60 27.54 -1.35
N ALA A 382 8.91 26.71 -2.13
CA ALA A 382 8.93 25.26 -2.00
C ALA A 382 10.35 24.70 -2.12
N LYS A 383 11.17 25.25 -3.03
CA LYS A 383 12.58 24.87 -3.16
C LYS A 383 13.36 25.22 -1.88
N LYS A 384 13.24 26.46 -1.38
CA LYS A 384 13.93 26.91 -0.16
C LYS A 384 13.56 26.08 1.06
N LEU A 385 12.27 25.74 1.22
CA LEU A 385 11.80 24.88 2.32
C LEU A 385 12.45 23.49 2.28
N VAL A 386 12.53 22.89 1.09
CA VAL A 386 13.18 21.58 0.91
C VAL A 386 14.69 21.64 1.17
N ASP A 387 15.34 22.74 0.81
CA ASP A 387 16.79 22.90 0.96
C ASP A 387 17.21 23.16 2.43
N LEU A 388 16.30 23.68 3.28
CA LEU A 388 16.62 24.14 4.65
C LEU A 388 15.99 23.32 5.78
N ARG A 389 15.25 22.27 5.44
CA ARG A 389 14.79 21.26 6.40
C ARG A 389 16.00 20.49 7.00
N PRO A 390 15.89 19.94 8.22
CA PRO A 390 14.70 19.89 9.07
C PRO A 390 14.42 21.19 9.84
N PHE A 391 13.14 21.46 10.06
CA PHE A 391 12.63 22.51 10.94
C PHE A 391 12.17 21.91 12.27
N CYS A 392 12.54 22.56 13.37
CA CYS A 392 12.16 22.11 14.72
C CYS A 392 10.76 22.60 15.13
N SER A 393 10.29 23.70 14.56
CA SER A 393 8.98 24.29 14.84
C SER A 393 8.51 25.14 13.66
N MET A 394 7.22 25.49 13.62
CA MET A 394 6.69 26.38 12.58
C MET A 394 7.31 27.78 12.66
N ASN A 395 7.68 28.22 13.88
CA ASN A 395 8.32 29.51 14.10
C ASN A 395 9.74 29.57 13.51
N ASP A 396 10.48 28.44 13.47
CA ASP A 396 11.81 28.35 12.85
C ASP A 396 11.77 28.79 11.37
N ILE A 397 10.66 28.54 10.68
CA ILE A 397 10.46 28.93 9.27
C ILE A 397 10.38 30.46 9.11
N VAL A 398 9.70 31.14 10.06
CA VAL A 398 9.59 32.61 10.09
C VAL A 398 10.92 33.24 10.50
N GLU A 399 11.58 32.67 11.50
CA GLU A 399 12.90 33.12 11.99
C GLU A 399 13.97 33.02 10.90
N LYS A 400 13.96 31.94 10.12
CA LYS A 400 14.81 31.75 8.93
C LYS A 400 14.40 32.64 7.74
N LYS A 401 13.38 33.49 7.88
CA LYS A 401 12.85 34.40 6.84
C LYS A 401 12.49 33.68 5.54
N LEU A 402 11.98 32.46 5.65
CA LEU A 402 11.52 31.71 4.48
C LEU A 402 10.13 32.13 4.06
N LEU A 403 9.30 32.46 5.05
CA LEU A 403 7.91 32.87 4.93
C LEU A 403 7.62 33.97 5.96
N ASP A 404 6.67 34.84 5.65
CA ASP A 404 6.09 35.72 6.65
C ASP A 404 5.02 34.97 7.46
N LYS A 405 4.52 35.60 8.54
CA LYS A 405 3.50 34.98 9.40
C LYS A 405 2.20 34.66 8.65
N LYS A 406 1.83 35.47 7.66
CA LYS A 406 0.57 35.34 6.92
C LYS A 406 0.64 34.18 5.94
N ASP A 407 1.76 34.04 5.24
CA ASP A 407 2.00 32.93 4.33
C ASP A 407 2.17 31.62 5.09
N LEU A 408 2.77 31.65 6.29
CA LEU A 408 2.82 30.50 7.19
C LEU A 408 1.42 30.10 7.68
N GLU A 409 0.59 31.05 8.08
CA GLU A 409 -0.80 30.78 8.49
C GLU A 409 -1.60 30.16 7.34
N LYS A 410 -1.44 30.69 6.12
CA LYS A 410 -2.02 30.08 4.92
C LYS A 410 -1.55 28.64 4.73
N LEU A 411 -0.26 28.37 4.91
CA LEU A 411 0.30 27.02 4.82
C LEU A 411 -0.31 26.07 5.83
N VAL A 412 -0.44 26.50 7.08
CA VAL A 412 -1.06 25.72 8.16
C VAL A 412 -2.53 25.43 7.84
N ASN A 413 -3.29 26.43 7.38
CA ASN A 413 -4.68 26.25 6.93
C ASN A 413 -4.78 25.29 5.73
N ASN A 414 -3.74 25.24 4.89
CA ASN A 414 -3.63 24.31 3.78
C ASN A 414 -3.13 22.92 4.20
N GLY A 415 -2.96 22.68 5.51
CA GLY A 415 -2.60 21.38 6.08
C GLY A 415 -1.11 21.18 6.34
N ALA A 416 -0.30 22.24 6.34
CA ALA A 416 1.10 22.13 6.73
C ALA A 416 1.22 21.71 8.19
N VAL A 417 1.96 20.64 8.43
CA VAL A 417 2.32 20.15 9.76
C VAL A 417 3.82 19.99 9.85
N LEU A 418 4.34 19.91 11.07
CA LEU A 418 5.70 19.47 11.33
C LEU A 418 5.62 18.25 12.21
N LYS A 419 6.10 17.11 11.72
CA LYS A 419 6.41 16.03 12.64
C LYS A 419 7.57 16.49 13.51
N ALA A 420 7.43 16.28 14.82
CA ALA A 420 8.49 16.57 15.77
C ALA A 420 9.76 15.85 15.33
N VAL A 421 10.73 16.62 14.83
CA VAL A 421 12.08 16.09 14.62
C VAL A 421 12.64 15.99 16.01
N ALA A 422 12.69 14.76 16.53
CA ALA A 422 13.47 14.50 17.72
C ALA A 422 14.87 15.05 17.42
N LYS A 423 15.28 16.08 18.15
CA LYS A 423 16.71 16.21 18.41
C LYS A 423 17.07 14.90 19.11
N GLU A 424 17.83 14.05 18.43
CA GLU A 424 18.41 12.86 19.07
C GLU A 424 18.99 13.30 20.42
N GLY A 425 18.38 12.84 21.52
CA GLY A 425 18.86 13.08 22.89
C GLY A 425 18.00 13.93 23.83
N ASP A 426 16.98 14.69 23.39
CA ASP A 426 16.33 15.69 24.28
C ASP A 426 15.03 15.23 24.99
N ARG A 427 14.31 14.21 24.50
CA ARG A 427 13.09 13.72 25.16
C ARG A 427 13.40 12.53 26.06
N LEU A 428 12.99 12.65 27.32
CA LEU A 428 13.20 11.62 28.33
C LEU A 428 12.35 10.39 27.99
N ASN A 429 12.95 9.23 27.73
CA ASN A 429 12.20 7.98 27.63
C ASN A 429 11.70 7.59 29.02
N LEU A 430 10.40 7.70 29.24
CA LEU A 430 9.77 7.41 30.52
C LEU A 430 9.90 5.95 30.93
N ASN A 431 10.01 4.99 30.01
CA ASN A 431 10.21 3.59 30.38
C ASN A 431 11.64 3.31 30.90
N ASN A 432 12.62 4.13 30.48
CA ASN A 432 14.03 4.00 30.86
C ASN A 432 14.51 5.08 31.85
N ALA A 433 13.68 6.08 32.17
CA ALA A 433 14.04 7.22 33.00
C ALA A 433 14.35 6.84 34.46
N ASP A 434 15.41 7.38 35.05
CA ASP A 434 15.68 7.18 36.47
C ASP A 434 14.79 8.04 37.38
N GLN A 435 14.90 7.83 38.70
CA GLN A 435 14.11 8.55 39.70
C GLN A 435 14.33 10.07 39.64
N THR A 436 15.55 10.52 39.38
CA THR A 436 15.89 11.95 39.35
C THR A 436 15.30 12.63 38.12
N GLN A 437 15.32 11.95 36.98
CA GLN A 437 14.73 12.41 35.72
C GLN A 437 13.20 12.50 35.81
N LEU A 438 12.55 11.54 36.48
CA LEU A 438 11.11 11.60 36.75
C LEU A 438 10.72 12.73 37.71
N SER A 439 11.50 12.95 38.77
CA SER A 439 11.23 14.05 39.71
C SER A 439 11.41 15.43 39.04
N ALA A 440 12.33 15.55 38.07
CA ALA A 440 12.50 16.76 37.26
C ALA A 440 11.29 17.08 36.36
N LEU A 441 10.40 16.11 36.12
CA LEU A 441 9.13 16.31 35.43
C LEU A 441 8.00 16.83 36.35
N GLY A 442 8.29 17.07 37.63
CA GLY A 442 7.30 17.55 38.60
C GLY A 442 6.48 16.46 39.28
N LEU A 443 6.84 15.18 39.08
CA LEU A 443 6.20 14.06 39.77
C LEU A 443 6.62 14.04 41.25
N THR A 444 5.66 13.83 42.15
CA THR A 444 5.95 13.67 43.57
C THR A 444 6.75 12.39 43.83
N GLN A 445 7.42 12.32 44.98
CA GLN A 445 8.25 11.17 45.32
C GLN A 445 7.44 9.85 45.39
N ASP A 446 6.19 9.91 45.88
CA ASP A 446 5.29 8.75 45.96
C ASP A 446 4.86 8.27 44.56
N VAL A 447 4.45 9.22 43.69
CA VAL A 447 4.05 8.92 42.30
C VAL A 447 5.24 8.38 41.50
N THR A 448 6.43 8.95 41.69
CA THR A 448 7.67 8.48 41.05
C THR A 448 8.01 7.04 41.43
N ALA A 449 7.86 6.67 42.72
CA ALA A 449 8.11 5.32 43.19
C ALA A 449 7.08 4.31 42.64
N ARG A 450 5.82 4.71 42.55
CA ARG A 450 4.75 3.91 41.92
C ARG A 450 5.01 3.72 40.42
N PHE A 451 5.40 4.79 39.74
CA PHE A 451 5.74 4.82 38.31
C PHE A 451 6.83 3.81 37.97
N LEU A 452 7.95 3.83 38.71
CA LEU A 452 9.08 2.92 38.47
C LEU A 452 8.71 1.44 38.57
N ARG A 453 7.68 1.09 39.36
CA ARG A 453 7.20 -0.29 39.54
C ARG A 453 6.20 -0.73 38.48
N ALA A 454 5.46 0.21 37.92
CA ALA A 454 4.35 -0.07 36.99
C ALA A 454 4.78 -0.08 35.52
N ARG A 455 5.98 0.39 35.20
CA ARG A 455 6.58 0.25 33.87
C ARG A 455 6.71 -1.22 33.44
N PRO A 456 6.70 -1.51 32.12
CA PRO A 456 6.63 -0.54 31.03
C PRO A 456 5.19 -0.10 30.74
N PHE A 457 5.02 1.18 30.43
CA PHE A 457 3.76 1.70 29.91
C PHE A 457 3.80 1.65 28.38
N LEU A 458 2.72 1.15 27.79
CA LEU A 458 2.61 0.93 26.35
C LEU A 458 1.93 2.11 25.64
N THR A 459 1.04 2.84 26.34
CA THR A 459 0.30 3.99 25.81
C THR A 459 0.30 5.16 26.79
N TRP A 460 0.05 6.38 26.32
CA TRP A 460 -0.10 7.51 27.25
C TRP A 460 -1.41 7.45 28.01
N HIS A 461 -2.46 6.87 27.44
CA HIS A 461 -3.73 6.67 28.15
C HIS A 461 -3.56 5.80 29.40
N GLU A 462 -2.83 4.67 29.28
CA GLU A 462 -2.48 3.83 30.42
C GLU A 462 -1.71 4.65 31.49
N LEU A 463 -0.83 5.53 31.04
CA LEU A 463 -0.06 6.39 31.92
C LEU A 463 -0.90 7.49 32.57
N GLU A 464 -1.84 8.09 31.85
CA GLU A 464 -2.77 9.11 32.33
C GLU A 464 -3.65 8.56 33.45
N ASP A 465 -4.29 7.41 33.19
CA ASP A 465 -5.11 6.68 34.13
C ASP A 465 -4.30 6.26 35.37
N PHE A 466 -3.05 5.83 35.17
CA PHE A 466 -2.18 5.43 36.27
C PHE A 466 -1.74 6.60 37.16
N LEU A 467 -1.36 7.72 36.54
CA LEU A 467 -0.82 8.89 37.22
C LEU A 467 -1.91 9.65 37.98
N CYS A 468 -3.15 9.70 37.46
CA CYS A 468 -4.25 10.45 38.07
C CYS A 468 -3.87 11.91 38.41
N ILE A 469 -3.07 12.55 37.57
CA ILE A 469 -2.62 13.95 37.75
C ILE A 469 -3.50 14.91 36.96
N ASP A 470 -3.36 16.20 37.24
CA ASP A 470 -4.12 17.22 36.52
C ASP A 470 -3.69 17.30 35.02
N PRO A 471 -4.60 17.72 34.12
CA PRO A 471 -4.33 17.75 32.69
C PRO A 471 -3.17 18.66 32.27
N GLU A 472 -2.88 19.73 33.02
CA GLU A 472 -1.79 20.67 32.68
C GLU A 472 -0.42 20.05 33.00
N THR A 473 -0.29 19.40 34.16
CA THR A 473 0.91 18.65 34.53
C THR A 473 1.13 17.47 33.59
N PHE A 474 0.06 16.75 33.23
CA PHE A 474 0.15 15.65 32.27
C PHE A 474 0.62 16.13 30.89
N ARG A 475 0.10 17.28 30.42
CA ARG A 475 0.54 17.93 29.18
C ARG A 475 2.03 18.27 29.19
N SER A 476 2.52 18.89 30.27
CA SER A 476 3.95 19.22 30.46
C SER A 476 4.85 17.98 30.44
N ILE A 477 4.40 16.87 31.03
CA ILE A 477 5.10 15.58 30.98
C ILE A 477 5.16 15.06 29.55
N ARG A 478 4.03 15.04 28.82
CA ARG A 478 3.96 14.57 27.42
C ARG A 478 4.90 15.35 26.51
N GLU A 479 4.99 16.66 26.66
CA GLU A 479 5.88 17.52 25.85
C GLU A 479 7.37 17.14 26.02
N LYS A 480 7.78 16.84 27.24
CA LYS A 480 9.19 16.64 27.62
C LYS A 480 9.67 15.19 27.52
N SER A 481 8.78 14.23 27.27
CA SER A 481 9.10 12.81 27.43
C SER A 481 8.44 11.93 26.36
N CYS A 482 8.90 10.68 26.22
CA CYS A 482 8.39 9.69 25.26
C CYS A 482 8.18 8.32 25.91
N LEU A 483 7.32 7.49 25.31
CA LEU A 483 7.09 6.10 25.69
C LEU A 483 7.66 5.20 24.59
N THR A 484 8.93 4.80 24.71
CA THR A 484 9.56 3.86 23.77
C THR A 484 9.94 2.58 24.51
N ILE A 485 9.64 1.43 23.91
CA ILE A 485 9.86 0.09 24.51
C ILE A 485 11.20 -0.51 24.02
N SER A 486 11.78 0.04 22.95
CA SER A 486 13.09 -0.40 22.45
C SER A 486 14.22 0.37 23.15
N PRO A 487 15.23 -0.32 23.72
CA PRO A 487 16.53 0.28 23.92
C PRO A 487 17.16 0.48 22.53
N HIS A 488 17.58 1.70 22.21
CA HIS A 488 18.56 1.89 21.14
C HIS A 488 19.90 1.27 21.55
#